data_AF-A0A6C0U4V1-F1
#
_entry.id   AF-A0A6C0U4V1-F1
#
_cell.length_a   1.000
_cell.length_b   1.000
_cell.length_c   1.000
_cell.angle_alpha   90.00
_cell.angle_beta   90.00
_cell.angle_gamma   90.00
#
_symmetry.space_group_name_H-M   'P 1'
#
loop_
_entity.id
_entity.type
_entity.pdbx_description
1 polymer ?
#
loop_
_entity_poly.entity_id
_entity_poly.type
_entity_poly.pdbx_seq_one_letter_code
_entity_poly.pdbx_strand_id
1 'polypeptide(L)'
;MIRHRMLRAAGGREFPSGPGPQEMLYDAGAGLGYYGVATHAEMGVGTFFADGGAAGVGGTQLYETPDWYKFYVDISADFNEEGRSYVIFMAARPVRRAVSWEMIYQAGLVYGTDGTGAYPSGSPTNQLRTLPIGAAGDTAKVRLLGDDPTLDPPETVYANRSESYQLMGSLYSEDGPDYGWAVYSDADLMGDGSTGHNGWLMERSFDDATRRRLRGGSISVIGAFTNVATSTSYTNGWRPALVLL
;
A
#
# COMPACT_ATOMS: atom_id res chain seq x y z
N MET A 1 10.67 10.34 29.26
CA MET A 1 9.71 9.24 29.45
C MET A 1 8.51 9.54 28.58
N ILE A 2 8.54 9.14 27.32
CA ILE A 2 7.50 9.45 26.33
C ILE A 2 6.44 8.36 26.46
N ARG A 3 5.24 8.73 26.92
CA ARG A 3 4.10 7.80 27.00
C ARG A 3 3.53 7.65 25.59
N HIS A 4 3.75 6.50 24.96
CA HIS A 4 2.99 6.10 23.77
C HIS A 4 1.52 6.01 24.19
N ARG A 5 0.67 6.89 23.67
CA ARG A 5 -0.75 6.95 24.03
C ARG A 5 -1.47 5.83 23.25
N MET A 6 -1.67 4.72 23.93
CA MET A 6 -2.36 3.53 23.43
C MET A 6 -3.86 3.83 23.20
N LEU A 7 -4.44 3.34 22.10
CA LEU A 7 -5.89 3.26 21.94
C LEU A 7 -6.37 1.82 21.90
N ARG A 8 -7.55 1.62 22.50
CA ARG A 8 -8.22 0.33 22.64
C ARG A 8 -9.08 0.08 21.41
N ALA A 9 -8.77 -0.98 20.65
CA ALA A 9 -9.77 -1.60 19.78
C ALA A 9 -10.92 -2.19 20.64
N ALA A 10 -12.07 -2.47 20.03
CA ALA A 10 -13.17 -3.18 20.68
C ALA A 10 -12.66 -4.56 21.17
N GLY A 11 -12.34 -4.65 22.47
CA GLY A 11 -11.65 -5.81 23.05
C GLY A 11 -10.48 -5.46 23.98
N GLY A 12 -10.06 -4.19 24.06
CA GLY A 12 -9.09 -3.73 25.06
C GLY A 12 -7.63 -4.08 24.76
N ARG A 13 -7.30 -4.59 23.57
CA ARG A 13 -5.91 -4.74 23.11
C ARG A 13 -5.34 -3.38 22.69
N GLU A 14 -4.16 -3.09 23.21
CA GLU A 14 -3.36 -1.90 22.90
C GLU A 14 -2.41 -2.23 21.75
N PHE A 15 -2.46 -1.44 20.67
CA PHE A 15 -1.54 -1.58 19.54
C PHE A 15 -0.71 -0.31 19.38
N PRO A 16 0.62 -0.41 19.14
CA PRO A 16 1.40 0.75 18.75
C PRO A 16 0.85 1.26 17.43
N SER A 17 0.43 2.52 17.40
CA SER A 17 -0.12 3.10 16.17
C SER A 17 0.99 3.68 15.27
N GLY A 18 2.21 3.87 15.79
CA GLY A 18 3.30 4.52 15.07
C GLY A 18 3.05 6.03 14.86
N PRO A 19 3.78 6.68 13.93
CA PRO A 19 3.67 8.11 13.65
C PRO A 19 2.28 8.56 13.14
N GLY A 20 2.04 9.88 13.16
CA GLY A 20 0.81 10.50 12.66
C GLY A 20 -0.37 10.44 13.64
N PRO A 21 -1.61 10.61 13.15
CA PRO A 21 -2.82 10.60 13.96
C PRO A 21 -2.94 9.35 14.82
N GLN A 22 -3.41 9.52 16.06
CA GLN A 22 -3.49 8.44 17.03
C GLN A 22 -4.92 7.93 17.21
N GLU A 23 -5.93 8.70 16.83
CA GLU A 23 -7.36 8.34 16.91
C GLU A 23 -7.85 7.76 15.59
N MET A 24 -8.70 6.72 15.65
CA MET A 24 -9.23 6.05 14.47
C MET A 24 -10.75 5.99 14.43
N LEU A 25 -11.29 5.99 13.23
CA LEU A 25 -12.65 5.57 12.92
C LEU A 25 -12.61 4.07 12.62
N TYR A 26 -13.24 3.24 13.45
CA TYR A 26 -13.20 1.79 13.34
C TYR A 26 -14.52 1.23 12.84
N ASP A 27 -14.45 0.43 11.77
CA ASP A 27 -15.54 -0.39 11.28
C ASP A 27 -15.36 -1.84 11.75
N ALA A 28 -16.21 -2.26 12.69
CA ALA A 28 -16.17 -3.60 13.25
C ALA A 28 -16.65 -4.70 12.29
N GLY A 29 -17.46 -4.35 11.29
CA GLY A 29 -17.96 -5.29 10.29
C GLY A 29 -16.88 -5.69 9.29
N ALA A 30 -16.04 -4.73 8.90
CA ALA A 30 -14.89 -4.97 8.02
C ALA A 30 -13.62 -5.38 8.79
N GLY A 31 -13.55 -5.10 10.10
CA GLY A 31 -12.34 -5.30 10.88
C GLY A 31 -11.25 -4.29 10.52
N LEU A 32 -11.63 -3.06 10.16
CA LEU A 32 -10.70 -2.04 9.65
C LEU A 32 -10.85 -0.72 10.42
N GLY A 33 -9.75 0.01 10.54
CA GLY A 33 -9.76 1.36 11.09
C GLY A 33 -9.00 2.34 10.23
N TYR A 34 -9.46 3.59 10.18
CA TYR A 34 -8.76 4.68 9.51
C TYR A 34 -8.39 5.76 10.52
N TYR A 35 -7.09 6.07 10.61
CA TYR A 35 -6.57 7.09 11.52
C TYR A 35 -6.57 8.49 10.91
N GLY A 36 -6.54 8.58 9.58
CA GLY A 36 -6.29 9.84 8.87
C GLY A 36 -4.97 9.84 8.12
N VAL A 37 -4.42 11.03 7.94
CA VAL A 37 -3.18 11.28 7.19
C VAL A 37 -2.02 11.51 8.16
N ALA A 38 -1.00 10.67 8.08
CA ALA A 38 0.32 10.94 8.66
C ALA A 38 1.13 11.77 7.66
N THR A 39 1.52 12.96 8.08
CA THR A 39 2.31 13.86 7.22
C THR A 39 3.69 13.29 6.94
N HIS A 40 4.28 13.69 5.82
CA HIS A 40 5.66 13.34 5.51
C HIS A 40 6.64 13.62 6.67
N ALA A 41 6.48 14.76 7.34
CA ALA A 41 7.31 15.16 8.47
C ALA A 41 7.16 14.24 9.69
N GLU A 42 5.93 13.80 9.99
CA GLU A 42 5.68 12.85 11.08
C GLU A 42 6.24 11.46 10.77
N MET A 43 6.21 11.05 9.51
CA MET A 43 6.73 9.76 9.08
C MET A 43 8.25 9.71 9.12
N GLY A 44 8.95 10.84 8.95
CA GLY A 44 10.41 10.87 8.96
C GLY A 44 11.06 10.08 7.82
N VAL A 45 10.28 9.74 6.78
CA VAL A 45 10.68 8.88 5.65
C VAL A 45 11.28 9.66 4.48
N GLY A 46 11.61 10.95 4.64
CA GLY A 46 12.30 11.74 3.60
C GLY A 46 13.61 11.11 3.13
N THR A 47 14.24 10.35 4.03
CA THR A 47 15.40 9.51 3.74
C THR A 47 15.06 8.21 3.01
N PHE A 48 13.83 7.73 2.99
CA PHE A 48 13.52 6.47 2.29
C PHE A 48 13.84 6.55 0.78
N PHE A 49 13.53 7.68 0.15
CA PHE A 49 13.87 7.91 -1.26
C PHE A 49 15.33 8.36 -1.45
N ALA A 50 15.91 9.09 -0.49
CA ALA A 50 17.27 9.63 -0.57
C ALA A 50 18.38 8.64 -0.12
N ASP A 51 18.15 7.89 0.95
CA ASP A 51 19.08 6.93 1.59
C ASP A 51 18.92 5.50 1.04
N GLY A 52 18.24 5.36 -0.09
CA GLY A 52 18.21 4.12 -0.85
C GLY A 52 17.22 3.06 -0.39
N GLY A 53 16.22 3.41 0.41
CA GLY A 53 15.05 2.54 0.64
C GLY A 53 14.27 2.26 -0.66
N ALA A 54 14.29 3.20 -1.60
CA ALA A 54 13.87 3.02 -2.99
C ALA A 54 15.04 2.79 -3.97
N ALA A 55 16.26 2.53 -3.48
CA ALA A 55 17.41 2.31 -4.36
C ALA A 55 17.18 1.07 -5.22
N GLY A 56 17.53 1.18 -6.49
CA GLY A 56 17.37 0.10 -7.47
C GLY A 56 15.97 0.04 -8.11
N VAL A 57 14.96 0.74 -7.57
CA VAL A 57 13.70 0.91 -8.29
C VAL A 57 13.94 1.89 -9.44
N GLY A 58 13.75 1.44 -10.68
CA GLY A 58 13.91 2.26 -11.88
C GLY A 58 12.83 3.35 -12.02
N GLY A 59 12.63 3.84 -13.25
CA GLY A 59 11.61 4.84 -13.56
C GLY A 59 11.95 6.27 -13.14
N THR A 60 10.98 7.18 -13.29
CA THR A 60 11.09 8.59 -12.90
C THR A 60 10.45 8.81 -11.54
N GLN A 61 11.14 9.51 -10.64
CA GLN A 61 10.61 9.90 -9.33
C GLN A 61 9.41 10.85 -9.49
N LEU A 62 8.40 10.65 -8.64
CA LEU A 62 7.22 11.49 -8.48
C LEU A 62 7.06 11.80 -6.98
N TYR A 63 6.46 12.95 -6.66
CA TYR A 63 6.02 13.33 -5.31
C TYR A 63 6.98 12.86 -4.19
N GLU A 64 8.21 13.41 -4.15
CA GLU A 64 9.32 12.91 -3.32
C GLU A 64 9.02 12.83 -1.81
N THR A 65 8.07 13.65 -1.36
CA THR A 65 7.66 13.75 0.04
C THR A 65 6.15 13.48 0.15
N PRO A 66 5.68 12.25 -0.10
CA PRO A 66 4.26 11.96 -0.01
C PRO A 66 3.83 11.98 1.46
N ASP A 67 2.60 12.43 1.70
CA ASP A 67 1.87 12.11 2.92
C ASP A 67 1.39 10.65 2.87
N TRP A 68 0.89 10.13 3.99
CA TRP A 68 0.58 8.71 4.14
C TRP A 68 -0.79 8.50 4.77
N TYR A 69 -1.63 7.73 4.12
CA TYR A 69 -2.87 7.25 4.71
C TYR A 69 -2.58 6.13 5.69
N LYS A 70 -3.11 6.24 6.91
CA LYS A 70 -2.81 5.33 8.00
C LYS A 70 -4.04 4.51 8.37
N PHE A 71 -3.89 3.19 8.38
CA PHE A 71 -4.97 2.25 8.67
C PHE A 71 -4.57 1.26 9.75
N TYR A 72 -5.57 0.78 10.46
CA TYR A 72 -5.52 -0.44 11.27
C TYR A 72 -6.20 -1.56 10.49
N VAL A 73 -5.57 -2.73 10.43
CA VAL A 73 -6.14 -3.95 9.89
C VAL A 73 -6.22 -4.97 11.02
N ASP A 74 -7.43 -5.36 11.38
CA ASP A 74 -7.63 -6.40 12.39
C ASP A 74 -7.29 -7.78 11.84
N ILE A 75 -6.96 -8.72 12.72
CA ILE A 75 -6.78 -10.13 12.36
C ILE A 75 -8.05 -10.73 11.71
N SER A 76 -9.23 -10.19 11.99
CA SER A 76 -10.49 -10.65 11.40
C SER A 76 -10.82 -10.06 10.04
N ALA A 77 -10.04 -9.11 9.52
CA ALA A 77 -10.29 -8.55 8.20
C ALA A 77 -10.10 -9.63 7.11
N ASP A 78 -11.01 -9.69 6.13
CA ASP A 78 -11.08 -10.79 5.17
C ASP A 78 -9.80 -11.01 4.35
N PHE A 79 -9.04 -9.94 4.09
CA PHE A 79 -7.78 -9.99 3.34
C PHE A 79 -6.54 -10.13 4.22
N ASN A 80 -6.68 -10.20 5.55
CA ASN A 80 -5.54 -10.26 6.45
C ASN A 80 -4.97 -11.69 6.53
N GLU A 81 -3.88 -11.90 5.80
CA GLU A 81 -3.13 -13.16 5.81
C GLU A 81 -1.94 -13.17 6.80
N GLU A 82 -1.66 -12.07 7.52
CA GLU A 82 -0.49 -11.92 8.39
C GLU A 82 -0.65 -12.66 9.74
N GLY A 83 -1.82 -13.20 10.03
CA GLY A 83 -2.11 -13.91 11.29
C GLY A 83 -2.04 -13.02 12.54
N ARG A 84 -2.04 -11.70 12.36
CA ARG A 84 -2.03 -10.68 13.42
C ARG A 84 -2.71 -9.40 12.93
N SER A 85 -3.21 -8.59 13.85
CA SER A 85 -3.58 -7.22 13.54
C SER A 85 -2.32 -6.37 13.31
N TYR A 86 -2.40 -5.38 12.44
CA TYR A 86 -1.28 -4.50 12.12
C TYR A 86 -1.73 -3.08 11.75
N VAL A 87 -0.77 -2.16 11.75
CA VAL A 87 -0.93 -0.81 11.21
C VAL A 87 -0.18 -0.73 9.89
N ILE A 88 -0.85 -0.18 8.88
CA ILE A 88 -0.29 0.01 7.54
C ILE A 88 -0.39 1.48 7.15
N PHE A 89 0.71 2.00 6.60
CA PHE A 89 0.80 3.33 6.02
C PHE A 89 0.93 3.18 4.52
N MET A 90 0.06 3.85 3.78
CA MET A 90 0.03 3.81 2.33
C MET A 90 0.35 5.18 1.79
N ALA A 91 1.30 5.28 0.86
CA ALA A 91 1.64 6.57 0.27
C ALA A 91 0.39 7.19 -0.38
N ALA A 92 0.12 8.46 -0.07
CA ALA A 92 -1.08 9.15 -0.54
C ALA A 92 -1.07 9.33 -2.07
N ARG A 93 0.11 9.31 -2.69
CA ARG A 93 0.30 9.37 -4.15
C ARG A 93 1.41 8.39 -4.60
N PRO A 94 1.43 8.01 -5.89
CA PRO A 94 2.51 7.20 -6.45
C PRO A 94 3.85 7.95 -6.38
N VAL A 95 4.93 7.30 -5.97
CA VAL A 95 6.23 7.95 -5.76
C VAL A 95 7.20 7.77 -6.93
N ARG A 96 6.81 6.95 -7.92
CA ARG A 96 7.52 6.74 -9.18
C ARG A 96 6.55 6.46 -10.30
N ARG A 97 6.96 6.75 -11.54
CA ARG A 97 6.30 6.32 -12.80
C ARG A 97 7.29 5.62 -13.74
N ALA A 98 6.77 5.00 -14.80
CA ALA A 98 7.59 4.24 -15.74
C ALA A 98 8.40 3.14 -15.05
N VAL A 99 7.77 2.52 -14.04
CA VAL A 99 8.35 1.46 -13.22
C VAL A 99 7.66 0.15 -13.57
N SER A 100 8.43 -0.94 -13.61
CA SER A 100 7.89 -2.29 -13.77
C SER A 100 7.81 -3.00 -12.44
N TRP A 101 6.95 -4.01 -12.36
CA TRP A 101 6.85 -4.87 -11.18
C TRP A 101 8.20 -5.54 -10.87
N GLU A 102 8.89 -6.02 -11.90
CA GLU A 102 10.20 -6.66 -11.75
C GLU A 102 11.26 -5.70 -11.18
N MET A 103 11.23 -4.42 -11.56
CA MET A 103 12.13 -3.42 -10.95
C MET A 103 11.90 -3.28 -9.44
N ILE A 104 10.64 -3.33 -8.99
CA ILE A 104 10.28 -3.24 -7.57
C ILE A 104 10.70 -4.54 -6.85
N TYR A 105 10.50 -5.69 -7.50
CA TYR A 105 10.89 -6.99 -6.98
C TYR A 105 12.40 -7.12 -6.79
N GLN A 106 13.20 -6.73 -7.79
CA GLN A 106 14.66 -6.75 -7.74
C GLN A 106 15.23 -5.77 -6.70
N ALA A 107 14.46 -4.77 -6.28
CA ALA A 107 14.80 -3.90 -5.15
C ALA A 107 14.47 -4.52 -3.78
N GLY A 108 13.74 -5.64 -3.74
CA GLY A 108 13.31 -6.32 -2.51
C GLY A 108 12.11 -5.66 -1.83
N LEU A 109 11.21 -5.06 -2.60
CA LEU A 109 10.15 -4.16 -2.09
C LEU A 109 8.72 -4.63 -2.39
N VAL A 110 8.53 -5.87 -2.87
CA VAL A 110 7.19 -6.35 -3.23
C VAL A 110 6.45 -6.93 -2.02
N TYR A 111 7.05 -7.89 -1.31
CA TYR A 111 6.27 -8.74 -0.40
C TYR A 111 6.44 -8.41 1.09
N GLY A 112 7.54 -7.78 1.50
CA GLY A 112 7.80 -7.56 2.93
C GLY A 112 8.00 -8.86 3.72
N THR A 113 8.56 -9.90 3.09
CA THR A 113 8.77 -11.22 3.69
C THR A 113 10.24 -11.61 3.67
N ASP A 114 10.70 -12.29 4.73
CA ASP A 114 12.06 -12.84 4.77
C ASP A 114 12.13 -14.06 3.84
N GLY A 115 12.71 -13.87 2.66
CA GLY A 115 12.69 -14.82 1.56
C GLY A 115 12.34 -14.19 0.22
N THR A 116 12.06 -15.03 -0.78
CA THR A 116 11.91 -14.60 -2.18
C THR A 116 10.50 -14.11 -2.53
N GLY A 117 9.55 -14.16 -1.60
CA GLY A 117 8.13 -13.91 -1.86
C GLY A 117 7.45 -15.00 -2.70
N ALA A 118 6.15 -14.81 -2.96
CA ALA A 118 5.29 -15.83 -3.58
C ALA A 118 5.57 -16.06 -5.07
N TYR A 119 5.84 -14.98 -5.84
CA TYR A 119 5.96 -15.04 -7.29
C TYR A 119 7.23 -14.34 -7.80
N PRO A 120 8.42 -14.92 -7.57
CA PRO A 120 9.68 -14.30 -7.99
C PRO A 120 9.68 -13.96 -9.50
N SER A 121 10.27 -12.81 -9.85
CA SER A 121 10.49 -12.39 -11.26
C SER A 121 11.93 -11.96 -11.43
N GLY A 122 12.62 -12.46 -12.46
CA GLY A 122 14.06 -12.27 -12.62
C GLY A 122 14.88 -13.06 -11.59
N SER A 123 15.95 -12.46 -11.07
CA SER A 123 16.81 -13.08 -10.05
C SER A 123 16.13 -13.12 -8.68
N PRO A 124 16.07 -14.28 -7.99
CA PRO A 124 15.52 -14.36 -6.65
C PRO A 124 16.17 -13.35 -5.70
N THR A 125 15.37 -12.49 -5.08
CA THR A 125 15.83 -11.39 -4.23
C THR A 125 15.08 -11.43 -2.91
N ASN A 126 15.77 -11.19 -1.79
CA ASN A 126 15.11 -11.10 -0.48
C ASN A 126 14.09 -9.94 -0.47
N GLN A 127 12.89 -10.21 0.02
CA GLN A 127 11.75 -9.28 -0.04
C GLN A 127 11.47 -8.58 1.29
N LEU A 128 12.31 -8.79 2.31
CA LEU A 128 12.23 -8.07 3.58
C LEU A 128 13.13 -6.84 3.54
N ARG A 129 12.52 -5.69 3.24
CA ARG A 129 13.12 -4.39 3.51
C ARG A 129 12.42 -3.74 4.69
N THR A 130 13.20 -3.27 5.66
CA THR A 130 12.70 -2.46 6.78
C THR A 130 13.28 -1.06 6.75
N LEU A 131 12.56 -0.12 7.35
CA LEU A 131 13.00 1.25 7.56
C LEU A 131 12.55 1.78 8.92
N PRO A 132 13.31 2.70 9.53
CA PRO A 132 12.82 3.47 10.65
C PRO A 132 11.75 4.47 10.16
N ILE A 133 10.71 4.65 10.97
CA ILE A 133 9.64 5.63 10.78
C ILE A 133 9.39 6.39 12.08
N GLY A 134 9.03 7.66 11.94
CA GLY A 134 8.71 8.56 13.04
C GLY A 134 9.89 8.95 13.92
N ALA A 135 9.69 10.00 14.72
CA ALA A 135 10.71 10.50 15.65
C ALA A 135 11.07 9.49 16.76
N ALA A 136 10.18 8.52 17.04
CA ALA A 136 10.43 7.45 18.00
C ALA A 136 11.34 6.33 17.45
N GLY A 137 11.56 6.27 16.13
CA GLY A 137 12.36 5.22 15.50
C GLY A 137 11.64 3.87 15.43
N ASP A 138 10.31 3.89 15.29
CA ASP A 138 9.53 2.67 15.02
C ASP A 138 10.01 2.01 13.73
N THR A 139 9.84 0.71 13.56
CA THR A 139 10.30 0.01 12.34
C THR A 139 9.12 -0.48 11.53
N ALA A 140 9.14 -0.21 10.22
CA ALA A 140 8.15 -0.74 9.29
C ALA A 140 8.82 -1.53 8.17
N LYS A 141 8.15 -2.58 7.70
CA LYS A 141 8.51 -3.28 6.47
C LYS A 141 7.86 -2.64 5.25
N VAL A 142 8.54 -2.66 4.11
CA VAL A 142 7.99 -2.19 2.82
C VAL A 142 7.35 -3.33 2.06
N ARG A 143 6.17 -3.09 1.47
CA ARG A 143 5.56 -3.97 0.48
C ARG A 143 4.65 -3.20 -0.47
N LEU A 144 4.17 -3.87 -1.52
CA LEU A 144 3.00 -3.43 -2.27
C LEU A 144 1.72 -3.79 -1.49
N LEU A 145 0.60 -3.21 -1.90
CA LEU A 145 -0.71 -3.66 -1.41
C LEU A 145 -1.09 -4.98 -2.10
N GLY A 146 -1.91 -5.75 -1.40
CA GLY A 146 -2.49 -6.99 -1.91
C GLY A 146 -3.77 -6.77 -2.71
N ASP A 147 -3.95 -7.62 -3.71
CA ASP A 147 -5.15 -7.88 -4.48
C ASP A 147 -5.67 -9.30 -4.22
N ASP A 148 -6.84 -9.62 -4.75
CA ASP A 148 -7.35 -10.99 -4.75
C ASP A 148 -6.64 -11.82 -5.83
N PRO A 149 -5.85 -12.85 -5.46
CA PRO A 149 -5.12 -13.68 -6.42
C PRO A 149 -6.03 -14.64 -7.19
N THR A 150 -7.31 -14.77 -6.80
CA THR A 150 -8.27 -15.71 -7.40
C THR A 150 -9.15 -15.07 -8.47
N LEU A 151 -9.12 -13.75 -8.62
CA LEU A 151 -9.99 -13.00 -9.54
C LEU A 151 -9.17 -12.18 -10.55
N ASP A 152 -9.17 -12.56 -11.82
CA ASP A 152 -8.58 -11.76 -12.89
C ASP A 152 -9.48 -10.55 -13.24
N PRO A 153 -8.93 -9.33 -13.38
CA PRO A 153 -9.73 -8.19 -13.79
C PRO A 153 -10.21 -8.38 -15.24
N PRO A 154 -11.41 -7.89 -15.57
CA PRO A 154 -12.22 -6.95 -14.79
C PRO A 154 -13.37 -7.61 -14.01
N GLU A 155 -13.25 -8.87 -13.54
CA GLU A 155 -14.38 -9.74 -13.14
C GLU A 155 -15.13 -9.34 -11.83
N THR A 156 -15.55 -8.07 -11.77
CA THR A 156 -16.21 -7.30 -10.71
C THR A 156 -15.26 -6.69 -9.66
N VAL A 157 -14.81 -5.48 -9.98
CA VAL A 157 -14.12 -4.55 -9.04
C VAL A 157 -14.85 -4.48 -7.69
N TYR A 158 -16.17 -4.65 -7.68
CA TYR A 158 -17.05 -4.51 -6.52
C TYR A 158 -17.19 -5.74 -5.62
N ALA A 159 -16.93 -6.96 -6.11
CA ALA A 159 -16.96 -8.17 -5.27
C ALA A 159 -15.60 -8.46 -4.62
N ASN A 160 -14.55 -7.79 -5.10
CA ASN A 160 -13.19 -8.01 -4.68
C ASN A 160 -12.97 -7.41 -3.28
N ARG A 161 -12.73 -8.26 -2.26
CA ARG A 161 -12.45 -7.84 -0.88
C ARG A 161 -10.95 -7.70 -0.58
N SER A 162 -10.15 -7.43 -1.60
CA SER A 162 -8.70 -7.28 -1.43
C SER A 162 -8.30 -6.09 -0.57
N GLU A 163 -7.09 -6.16 -0.02
CA GLU A 163 -6.48 -5.05 0.73
C GLU A 163 -6.51 -3.73 -0.06
N SER A 164 -6.09 -3.75 -1.33
CA SER A 164 -6.06 -2.53 -2.14
C SER A 164 -7.45 -1.91 -2.28
N TYR A 165 -8.50 -2.71 -2.52
CA TYR A 165 -9.86 -2.20 -2.65
C TYR A 165 -10.45 -1.75 -1.32
N GLN A 166 -10.23 -2.50 -0.24
CA GLN A 166 -10.76 -2.20 1.08
C GLN A 166 -10.09 -0.98 1.72
N LEU A 167 -8.84 -0.66 1.36
CA LEU A 167 -8.10 0.50 1.91
C LEU A 167 -8.11 1.72 0.97
N MET A 168 -7.74 1.57 -0.31
CA MET A 168 -7.77 2.70 -1.26
C MET A 168 -9.20 3.00 -1.71
N GLY A 169 -9.98 1.95 -2.01
CA GLY A 169 -11.35 2.12 -2.51
C GLY A 169 -12.24 2.81 -1.49
N SER A 170 -12.09 2.51 -0.21
CA SER A 170 -12.87 3.17 0.85
C SER A 170 -12.59 4.66 1.03
N LEU A 171 -11.47 5.14 0.48
CA LEU A 171 -11.11 6.55 0.45
C LEU A 171 -11.59 7.25 -0.83
N TYR A 172 -12.24 6.55 -1.75
CA TYR A 172 -12.69 7.05 -3.05
C TYR A 172 -14.22 7.19 -3.10
N SER A 173 -14.71 8.34 -3.58
CA SER A 173 -16.12 8.76 -3.46
C SER A 173 -17.13 7.94 -4.27
N GLU A 174 -16.71 7.32 -5.37
CA GLU A 174 -17.70 6.95 -6.41
C GLU A 174 -18.08 5.47 -6.41
N ASP A 175 -17.23 4.58 -5.89
CA ASP A 175 -17.36 3.15 -6.19
C ASP A 175 -16.69 2.20 -5.18
N GLY A 176 -16.22 2.70 -4.04
CA GLY A 176 -15.60 1.87 -3.00
C GLY A 176 -16.51 1.54 -1.82
N PRO A 177 -16.04 0.71 -0.87
CA PRO A 177 -16.75 0.47 0.38
C PRO A 177 -16.91 1.75 1.20
N ASP A 178 -18.11 2.09 1.63
CA ASP A 178 -18.32 3.23 2.52
C ASP A 178 -18.29 2.80 3.99
N TYR A 179 -17.20 3.14 4.68
CA TYR A 179 -17.04 2.95 6.13
C TYR A 179 -17.27 4.24 6.93
N GLY A 180 -17.75 5.32 6.29
CA GLY A 180 -17.87 6.64 6.90
C GLY A 180 -16.51 7.31 7.17
N TRP A 181 -15.48 6.94 6.40
CA TRP A 181 -14.14 7.54 6.48
C TRP A 181 -14.05 8.80 5.62
N ALA A 182 -12.86 9.40 5.57
CA ALA A 182 -12.60 10.52 4.69
C ALA A 182 -12.73 10.09 3.22
N VAL A 183 -13.30 11.00 2.41
CA VAL A 183 -13.50 10.79 0.98
C VAL A 183 -12.60 11.77 0.22
N TYR A 184 -11.80 11.22 -0.68
CA TYR A 184 -10.79 11.94 -1.46
C TYR A 184 -11.12 11.88 -2.94
N SER A 185 -10.75 12.95 -3.66
CA SER A 185 -10.90 13.01 -5.10
C SER A 185 -9.81 12.21 -5.82
N ASP A 186 -10.00 11.94 -7.12
CA ASP A 186 -8.95 11.40 -7.98
C ASP A 186 -7.67 12.24 -7.95
N ALA A 187 -7.79 13.56 -7.83
CA ALA A 187 -6.65 14.46 -7.76
C ALA A 187 -5.84 14.30 -6.46
N ASP A 188 -6.52 13.98 -5.36
CA ASP A 188 -5.87 13.70 -4.08
C ASP A 188 -5.09 12.39 -4.14
N LEU A 189 -5.74 11.35 -4.67
CA LEU A 189 -5.24 9.98 -4.66
C LEU A 189 -4.24 9.70 -5.80
N MET A 190 -4.51 10.12 -7.04
CA MET A 190 -3.68 9.83 -8.22
C MET A 190 -2.76 10.98 -8.62
N GLY A 191 -3.07 12.22 -8.21
CA GLY A 191 -2.37 13.42 -8.68
C GLY A 191 -2.96 13.96 -9.98
N ASP A 192 -2.12 14.26 -10.99
CA ASP A 192 -2.57 14.92 -12.24
C ASP A 192 -3.33 14.01 -13.23
N GLY A 193 -3.66 12.77 -12.84
CA GLY A 193 -4.38 11.79 -13.65
C GLY A 193 -3.60 11.22 -14.84
N SER A 194 -2.42 11.76 -15.16
CA SER A 194 -1.72 11.46 -16.43
C SER A 194 -0.47 10.59 -16.24
N THR A 195 0.08 10.49 -15.02
CA THR A 195 1.35 9.79 -14.79
C THR A 195 1.38 8.94 -13.53
N GLY A 196 1.88 7.70 -13.65
CA GLY A 196 2.05 6.77 -12.53
C GLY A 196 0.75 6.33 -11.83
N HIS A 197 -0.42 6.58 -12.41
CA HIS A 197 -1.71 6.33 -11.77
C HIS A 197 -2.04 4.84 -11.58
N ASN A 198 -1.43 3.93 -12.35
CA ASN A 198 -1.59 2.49 -12.17
C ASN A 198 -0.55 1.96 -11.17
N GLY A 199 -0.92 1.78 -9.91
CA GLY A 199 -0.07 1.20 -8.88
C GLY A 199 0.04 -0.31 -9.00
N TRP A 200 1.27 -0.84 -9.07
CA TRP A 200 1.54 -2.28 -8.98
C TRP A 200 1.10 -2.87 -7.63
N LEU A 201 0.65 -4.13 -7.65
CA LEU A 201 0.24 -4.92 -6.48
C LEU A 201 1.13 -6.17 -6.33
N MET A 202 1.02 -6.89 -5.20
CA MET A 202 1.87 -8.05 -4.90
C MET A 202 1.58 -9.29 -5.78
N GLU A 203 0.37 -9.37 -6.32
CA GLU A 203 -0.19 -10.55 -6.96
C GLU A 203 0.14 -10.62 -8.45
N ARG A 204 0.15 -11.86 -8.94
CA ARG A 204 0.18 -12.17 -10.37
C ARG A 204 -1.22 -12.37 -10.93
N SER A 205 -1.34 -12.38 -12.25
CA SER A 205 -2.57 -12.87 -12.89
C SER A 205 -2.77 -14.35 -12.55
N PHE A 206 -4.02 -14.74 -12.34
CA PHE A 206 -4.44 -16.12 -12.16
C PHE A 206 -4.19 -16.92 -13.45
N ASP A 207 -4.57 -16.36 -14.60
CA ASP A 207 -4.48 -17.04 -15.91
C ASP A 207 -3.12 -16.90 -16.61
N ASP A 208 -2.27 -15.95 -16.17
CA ASP A 208 -0.99 -15.65 -16.82
C ASP A 208 0.11 -15.30 -15.81
N ALA A 209 1.01 -16.26 -15.60
CA ALA A 209 2.13 -16.11 -14.67
C ALA A 209 3.16 -15.03 -15.08
N THR A 210 3.12 -14.54 -16.33
CA THR A 210 3.99 -13.44 -16.80
C THR A 210 3.44 -12.06 -16.42
N ARG A 211 2.17 -11.99 -16.03
CA ARG A 211 1.47 -10.74 -15.73
C ARG A 211 1.33 -10.51 -14.23
N ARG A 212 1.26 -9.23 -13.87
CA ARG A 212 1.14 -8.72 -12.51
C ARG A 212 -0.02 -7.73 -12.44
N ARG A 213 -0.59 -7.62 -11.25
CA ARG A 213 -1.78 -6.82 -10.98
C ARG A 213 -1.45 -5.34 -10.83
N LEU A 214 -2.37 -4.50 -11.31
CA LEU A 214 -2.34 -3.05 -11.18
C LEU A 214 -3.71 -2.56 -10.71
N ARG A 215 -3.73 -1.62 -9.77
CA ARG A 215 -4.90 -0.78 -9.48
C ARG A 215 -4.68 0.65 -9.93
N GLY A 216 -5.74 1.32 -10.37
CA GLY A 216 -5.73 2.68 -10.85
C GLY A 216 -6.35 2.80 -12.23
N GLY A 217 -6.10 3.91 -12.91
CA GLY A 217 -6.61 4.17 -14.25
C GLY A 217 -6.65 5.66 -14.52
N SER A 218 -7.04 6.05 -15.74
CA SER A 218 -7.12 7.48 -16.11
C SER A 218 -8.26 8.22 -15.42
N ILE A 219 -9.22 7.49 -14.83
CA ILE A 219 -10.47 8.04 -14.27
C ILE A 219 -10.90 7.37 -12.96
N SER A 220 -10.07 6.51 -12.37
CA SER A 220 -10.44 5.78 -11.16
C SER A 220 -9.24 5.14 -10.48
N VAL A 221 -9.16 5.23 -9.15
CA VAL A 221 -8.14 4.54 -8.34
C VAL A 221 -8.40 3.05 -8.15
N ILE A 222 -9.63 2.58 -8.36
CA ILE A 222 -10.02 1.18 -8.15
C ILE A 222 -10.01 0.35 -9.44
N GLY A 223 -9.81 0.99 -10.59
CA GLY A 223 -9.69 0.31 -11.88
C GLY A 223 -8.66 -0.81 -11.80
N ALA A 224 -8.98 -1.95 -12.39
CA ALA A 224 -8.20 -3.17 -12.20
C ALA A 224 -7.66 -3.67 -13.54
N PHE A 225 -6.36 -3.91 -13.59
CA PHE A 225 -5.67 -4.33 -14.80
C PHE A 225 -4.60 -5.36 -14.49
N THR A 226 -4.11 -6.02 -15.54
CA THR A 226 -2.87 -6.77 -15.49
C THR A 226 -1.92 -6.26 -16.56
N ASN A 227 -0.63 -6.39 -16.33
CA ASN A 227 0.39 -6.09 -17.34
C ASN A 227 1.60 -7.00 -17.13
N VAL A 228 2.44 -7.15 -18.14
CA VAL A 228 3.65 -7.98 -18.06
C VAL A 228 4.57 -7.41 -16.97
N ALA A 229 5.16 -8.28 -16.15
CA ALA A 229 5.98 -7.89 -14.99
C ALA A 229 7.14 -6.93 -15.34
N THR A 230 7.60 -6.93 -16.59
CA THR A 230 8.70 -6.10 -17.10
C THR A 230 8.23 -4.77 -17.73
N SER A 231 6.93 -4.51 -17.79
CA SER A 231 6.35 -3.33 -18.45
C SER A 231 6.65 -2.02 -17.72
N THR A 232 7.22 -1.03 -18.42
CA THR A 232 7.60 0.29 -17.86
C THR A 232 6.79 1.46 -18.43
N SER A 233 5.48 1.27 -18.68
CA SER A 233 4.61 2.35 -19.18
C SER A 233 4.64 3.57 -18.25
N TYR A 234 4.54 4.79 -18.81
CA TYR A 234 4.47 6.03 -18.02
C TYR A 234 3.26 6.09 -17.08
N THR A 235 2.23 5.29 -17.35
CA THR A 235 1.06 5.11 -16.48
C THR A 235 1.32 4.13 -15.33
N ASN A 236 2.30 3.23 -15.45
CA ASN A 236 2.67 2.30 -14.38
C ASN A 236 3.46 3.05 -13.31
N GLY A 237 2.93 3.07 -12.10
CA GLY A 237 3.52 3.71 -10.94
C GLY A 237 3.76 2.75 -9.79
N TRP A 238 4.47 3.27 -8.80
CA TRP A 238 4.71 2.57 -7.54
C TRP A 238 4.14 3.39 -6.39
N ARG A 239 3.27 2.76 -5.61
CA ARG A 239 2.73 3.30 -4.35
C ARG A 239 3.13 2.33 -3.24
N PRO A 240 4.19 2.62 -2.49
CA PRO A 240 4.61 1.73 -1.40
C PRO A 240 3.60 1.75 -0.27
N ALA A 241 3.52 0.61 0.42
CA ALA A 241 2.91 0.48 1.72
C ALA A 241 3.97 0.10 2.77
N LEU A 242 3.83 0.63 3.97
CA LEU A 242 4.70 0.38 5.12
C LEU A 242 3.87 -0.28 6.21
N VAL A 243 4.21 -1.51 6.58
CA VAL A 243 3.54 -2.22 7.67
C VAL A 243 4.39 -2.14 8.92
N LEU A 244 3.82 -1.58 9.99
CA LEU A 244 4.48 -1.47 11.29
C LEU A 244 4.77 -2.88 11.86
N LEU A 245 5.99 -3.09 12.34
CA LEU A 245 6.44 -4.37 12.90
C LEU A 245 6.05 -4.52 14.36
#